data_AF-A0A1G8VS50-F1
#
_entry.id   AF-A0A1G8VS50-F1
#
_cell.length_a   1.000
_cell.length_b   1.000
_cell.length_c   1.000
_cell.angle_alpha   90.00
_cell.angle_beta   90.00
_cell.angle_gamma   90.00
#
_symmetry.space_group_name_H-M   'P 1'
#
loop_
_entity.id
_entity.type
_entity.pdbx_description
1 polymer ?
#
loop_
_entity_poly.entity_id
_entity_poly.type
_entity_poly.pdbx_seq_one_letter_code
_entity_poly.pdbx_strand_id
1 'polypeptide(L)'
;MASLSEAFLETQQLALEFLRKHDEALIAQHVQGIKNELADFEQIEKQAALLPDGDLLKDVTFLRAGINLYATRFNNVVSAQRVLGLTENDGLQGKLREAVHQAEGRLAHFNEPRLTVLMMRRHEKDFMLRHEEKYGDELEKRVAEFEAALAVSEFSLDAKAELKKLIDSYRASFVAFLVSQQALDDQVDDLVQIYGRNRPLLLKAIAAADARAASAEEHASRLRAILGWGIGLATLAIGLVAVLIGQRLTKLITRMSAAMRQLAAGQFDVTLPGLGRSDEIGDMAQAMETFKVGSREKALAELAANQEQDRLAGIRRKAELGGLALTFEHAVSGVIDTMSSASTELEASASRLTDAAHVTREISDNVASDSEEASANVQLVAAATEEMMASAAEIGRQVEQSAEIAKGAVRQAEETDRRMKDLSAAAVKVGRVVELVAAIARQTNLLALNATIEAARAGNAGRGFAVVAHEVKSLATQTANATSEIGERIADIQTATQESVSVITTIGNSISKISQIASAIAVAIDQQGAATKDIAVNIQRAAAMSTAVAGNIRKVAQKASITGASSSQVLTSANVLTQTSHRLKAEADDFLAGIRS
;
A
#
# COMPACT_ATOMS: atom_id res chain seq x y z
N MET A 1 13.76 -11.42 -3.08
CA MET A 1 13.08 -10.55 -4.07
C MET A 1 11.95 -9.75 -3.42
N ALA A 2 10.98 -10.36 -2.73
CA ALA A 2 9.96 -9.62 -1.95
C ALA A 2 10.56 -8.73 -0.85
N SER A 3 11.53 -9.23 -0.08
CA SER A 3 12.29 -8.45 0.92
C SER A 3 13.00 -7.23 0.34
N LEU A 4 13.42 -7.31 -0.93
CA LEU A 4 14.10 -6.24 -1.64
C LEU A 4 13.14 -5.09 -1.98
N SER A 5 11.90 -5.44 -2.33
CA SER A 5 10.84 -4.44 -2.57
C SER A 5 10.43 -3.73 -1.28
N GLU A 6 10.46 -4.44 -0.15
CA GLU A 6 10.15 -3.87 1.16
C GLU A 6 11.25 -2.92 1.61
N ALA A 7 12.52 -3.34 1.52
CA ALA A 7 13.68 -2.50 1.81
C ALA A 7 13.67 -1.21 0.96
N PHE A 8 13.40 -1.34 -0.35
CA PHE A 8 13.30 -0.18 -1.26
C PHE A 8 12.15 0.78 -0.92
N LEU A 9 11.09 0.30 -0.28
CA LEU A 9 10.00 1.15 0.20
C LEU A 9 10.35 1.80 1.54
N GLU A 10 11.04 1.06 2.42
CA GLU A 10 11.53 1.56 3.71
C GLU A 10 12.54 2.69 3.53
N THR A 11 13.51 2.56 2.62
CA THR A 11 14.47 3.64 2.32
C THR A 11 13.78 4.88 1.73
N GLN A 12 12.72 4.72 0.94
CA GLN A 12 11.90 5.85 0.49
C GLN A 12 11.19 6.54 1.67
N GLN A 13 10.59 5.77 2.57
CA GLN A 13 9.90 6.31 3.73
C GLN A 13 10.85 7.09 4.64
N LEU A 14 12.06 6.56 4.87
CA LEU A 14 13.08 7.27 5.64
C LEU A 14 13.48 8.59 4.99
N ALA A 15 13.60 8.63 3.66
CA ALA A 15 13.89 9.87 2.93
C ALA A 15 12.76 10.90 3.07
N LEU A 16 11.50 10.48 2.93
CA LEU A 16 10.32 11.34 3.11
C LEU A 16 10.18 11.82 4.56
N GLU A 17 10.49 10.97 5.55
CA GLU A 17 10.49 11.36 6.94
C GLU A 17 11.58 12.40 7.24
N PHE A 18 12.77 12.23 6.64
CA PHE A 18 13.84 13.21 6.75
C PHE A 18 13.41 14.58 6.19
N LEU A 19 12.77 14.62 5.02
CA LEU A 19 12.25 15.86 4.43
C LEU A 19 11.20 16.57 5.28
N ARG A 20 10.57 15.85 6.22
CA ARG A 20 9.57 16.43 7.14
C ARG A 20 10.16 16.83 8.49
N LYS A 21 11.05 16.01 9.04
CA LYS A 21 11.56 16.14 10.42
C LYS A 21 12.96 16.75 10.50
N HIS A 22 13.74 16.67 9.42
CA HIS A 22 15.14 17.09 9.34
C HIS A 22 16.05 16.47 10.42
N ASP A 23 15.70 15.25 10.88
CA ASP A 23 16.43 14.54 11.93
C ASP A 23 17.65 13.81 11.35
N GLU A 24 18.81 14.04 11.97
CA GLU A 24 20.07 13.43 11.57
C GLU A 24 20.10 11.91 11.79
N ALA A 25 19.33 11.38 12.75
CA ALA A 25 19.20 9.94 12.95
C ALA A 25 18.57 9.24 11.73
N LEU A 26 17.66 9.90 11.02
CA LEU A 26 17.02 9.37 9.82
C LEU A 26 18.01 9.25 8.65
N ILE A 27 18.99 10.15 8.57
CA ILE A 27 20.07 10.07 7.57
C ILE A 27 20.87 8.77 7.78
N ALA A 28 21.26 8.48 9.03
CA ALA A 28 22.02 7.27 9.35
C ALA A 28 21.24 5.99 9.04
N GLN A 29 19.94 5.96 9.37
CA GLN A 29 19.06 4.85 9.05
C GLN A 29 18.91 4.65 7.54
N HIS A 30 18.69 5.73 6.79
CA HIS A 30 18.59 5.69 5.33
C HIS A 30 19.88 5.15 4.69
N VAL A 31 21.06 5.66 5.10
CA VAL A 31 22.36 5.20 4.59
C VAL A 31 22.57 3.72 4.87
N GLN A 32 22.19 3.25 6.06
CA GLN A 32 22.30 1.83 6.41
C GLN A 32 21.34 0.97 5.59
N GLY A 33 20.10 1.42 5.36
CA GLY A 33 19.13 0.73 4.50
C GLY A 33 19.63 0.57 3.07
N ILE A 34 20.14 1.65 2.46
CA ILE A 34 20.76 1.61 1.12
C ILE A 34 21.94 0.64 1.07
N LYS A 35 22.78 0.61 2.11
CA LYS A 35 23.92 -0.30 2.18
C LYS A 35 23.47 -1.76 2.18
N ASN A 36 22.40 -2.08 2.91
CA ASN A 36 21.82 -3.42 2.94
C ASN A 36 21.23 -3.80 1.57
N GLU A 37 20.47 -2.90 0.94
CA GLU A 37 19.93 -3.12 -0.40
C GLU A 37 21.03 -3.39 -1.44
N LEU A 38 22.08 -2.56 -1.46
CA LEU A 38 23.19 -2.74 -2.40
C LEU A 38 23.92 -4.07 -2.19
N ALA A 39 24.06 -4.53 -0.94
CA ALA A 39 24.63 -5.83 -0.63
C ALA A 39 23.76 -6.99 -1.13
N ASP A 40 22.44 -6.89 -0.97
CA ASP A 40 21.48 -7.87 -1.51
C ASP A 40 21.52 -7.91 -3.04
N PHE A 41 21.57 -6.75 -3.69
CA PHE A 41 21.73 -6.65 -5.15
C PHE A 41 23.04 -7.27 -5.63
N GLU A 42 24.14 -7.12 -4.89
CA GLU A 42 25.41 -7.77 -5.22
C GLU A 42 25.31 -9.31 -5.15
N GLN A 43 24.60 -9.85 -4.17
CA GLN A 43 24.34 -11.30 -4.10
C GLN A 43 23.46 -11.78 -5.26
N ILE A 44 22.40 -11.03 -5.58
CA ILE A 44 21.51 -11.34 -6.70
C ILE A 44 22.27 -11.28 -8.03
N GLU A 45 23.15 -10.29 -8.22
CA GLU A 45 23.98 -10.14 -9.43
C GLU A 45 24.91 -11.35 -9.61
N LYS A 46 25.55 -11.83 -8.53
CA LYS A 46 26.38 -13.05 -8.55
C LYS A 46 25.58 -14.29 -8.95
N GLN A 47 24.34 -14.42 -8.46
CA GLN A 47 23.46 -15.54 -8.83
C GLN A 47 22.96 -15.42 -10.28
N ALA A 48 22.59 -14.20 -10.70
CA ALA A 48 22.12 -13.93 -12.06
C ALA A 48 23.21 -14.18 -13.10
N ALA A 49 24.49 -13.94 -12.77
CA ALA A 49 25.62 -14.20 -13.65
C ALA A 49 25.86 -15.70 -13.94
N LEU A 50 25.33 -16.60 -13.10
CA LEU A 50 25.41 -18.05 -13.32
C LEU A 50 24.30 -18.57 -14.25
N LEU A 51 23.32 -17.72 -14.60
CA LEU A 51 22.20 -18.10 -15.44
C LEU A 51 22.55 -17.92 -16.93
N PRO A 52 22.02 -18.77 -17.83
CA PRO A 52 22.28 -18.68 -19.28
C PRO A 52 21.71 -17.42 -19.93
N ASP A 53 20.65 -16.84 -19.36
CA ASP A 53 19.95 -15.67 -19.87
C ASP A 53 20.49 -14.37 -19.26
N GLY A 54 21.21 -13.59 -20.07
CA GLY A 54 21.84 -12.33 -19.65
C GLY A 54 20.90 -11.16 -19.36
N ASP A 55 19.60 -11.27 -19.61
CA ASP A 55 18.65 -10.16 -19.43
C ASP A 55 18.39 -9.84 -17.94
N LEU A 56 18.32 -10.86 -17.08
CA LEU A 56 18.18 -10.62 -15.63
C LEU A 56 19.42 -9.95 -15.05
N LEU A 57 20.61 -10.35 -15.52
CA LEU A 57 21.87 -9.73 -15.10
C LEU A 57 21.88 -8.24 -15.47
N LYS A 58 21.48 -7.88 -16.70
CA LYS A 58 21.38 -6.47 -17.13
C LYS A 58 20.42 -5.67 -16.26
N ASP A 59 19.22 -6.21 -16.00
CA ASP A 59 18.20 -5.53 -15.20
C ASP A 59 18.69 -5.29 -13.76
N VAL A 60 19.32 -6.29 -13.14
CA VAL A 60 19.90 -6.22 -11.78
C VAL A 60 21.07 -5.23 -11.73
N THR A 61 21.97 -5.26 -12.70
CA THR A 61 23.09 -4.30 -12.79
C THR A 61 22.59 -2.86 -12.97
N PHE A 62 21.57 -2.65 -13.81
CA PHE A 62 20.94 -1.34 -14.00
C PHE A 62 20.28 -0.84 -12.72
N LEU A 63 19.53 -1.70 -12.02
CA LEU A 63 18.90 -1.37 -10.75
C LEU A 63 19.91 -0.97 -9.68
N ARG A 64 21.02 -1.70 -9.57
CA ARG A 64 22.11 -1.36 -8.63
C ARG A 64 22.72 0.01 -8.94
N ALA A 65 22.93 0.34 -10.22
CA ALA A 65 23.37 1.67 -10.62
C ALA A 65 22.32 2.75 -10.28
N GLY A 66 21.04 2.43 -10.48
CA GLY A 66 19.92 3.29 -10.10
C GLY A 66 19.85 3.60 -8.60
N ILE A 67 20.08 2.59 -7.75
CA ILE A 67 20.08 2.75 -6.28
C ILE A 67 21.29 3.57 -5.82
N ASN A 68 22.47 3.34 -6.40
CA ASN A 68 23.64 4.19 -6.12
C ASN A 68 23.38 5.66 -6.50
N LEU A 69 22.72 5.91 -7.63
CA LEU A 69 22.36 7.25 -8.05
C LEU A 69 21.33 7.87 -7.09
N TYR A 70 20.32 7.09 -6.67
CA TYR A 70 19.33 7.49 -5.66
C TYR A 70 20.01 7.90 -4.34
N ALA A 71 20.93 7.07 -3.84
CA ALA A 71 21.70 7.35 -2.64
C ALA A 71 22.54 8.64 -2.76
N THR A 72 23.14 8.87 -3.93
CA THR A 72 23.89 10.10 -4.23
C THR A 72 22.99 11.32 -4.19
N ARG A 73 21.79 11.24 -4.80
CA ARG A 73 20.82 12.35 -4.77
C ARG A 73 20.26 12.61 -3.38
N PHE A 74 20.02 11.58 -2.59
CA PHE A 74 19.63 11.77 -1.20
C PHE A 74 20.72 12.50 -0.40
N ASN A 75 21.99 12.19 -0.61
CA ASN A 75 23.10 12.93 0.02
C ASN A 75 23.15 14.40 -0.42
N ASN A 76 22.79 14.70 -1.67
CA ASN A 76 22.68 16.08 -2.15
C ASN A 76 21.53 16.81 -1.44
N VAL A 77 20.36 16.18 -1.30
CA VAL A 77 19.22 16.68 -0.53
C VAL A 77 19.63 16.98 0.91
N VAL A 78 20.29 16.03 1.59
CA VAL A 78 20.81 16.20 2.95
C VAL A 78 21.79 17.38 3.02
N SER A 79 22.68 17.52 2.04
CA SER A 79 23.66 18.61 2.00
C SER A 79 22.99 19.96 1.81
N ALA A 80 22.01 20.06 0.90
CA ALA A 80 21.22 21.27 0.69
C ALA A 80 20.39 21.63 1.94
N GLN A 81 19.77 20.64 2.59
CA GLN A 81 19.06 20.84 3.85
C GLN A 81 19.98 21.33 4.97
N ARG A 82 21.21 20.81 5.07
CA ARG A 82 22.19 21.30 6.07
C ARG A 82 22.62 22.74 5.82
N VAL A 83 22.68 23.18 4.55
CA VAL A 83 22.94 24.59 4.21
C VAL A 83 21.78 25.48 4.68
N LEU A 84 20.54 25.04 4.47
CA LEU A 84 19.35 25.74 4.96
C LEU A 84 19.29 25.77 6.49
N GLY A 85 19.59 24.65 7.14
CA GLY A 85 19.46 24.44 8.58
C GLY A 85 18.63 23.18 8.87
N LEU A 86 19.07 22.36 9.82
CA LEU A 86 18.27 21.24 10.32
C LEU A 86 17.31 21.69 11.42
N THR A 87 17.66 22.78 12.10
CA THR A 87 16.90 23.44 13.14
C THR A 87 16.81 24.94 12.86
N GLU A 88 15.99 25.66 13.64
CA GLU A 88 15.85 27.12 13.47
C GLU A 88 17.12 27.91 13.83
N ASN A 89 18.15 27.26 14.38
CA ASN A 89 19.34 27.92 14.94
C ASN A 89 20.62 27.67 14.12
N ASP A 90 20.55 26.82 13.11
CA ASP A 90 21.69 26.46 12.27
C ASP A 90 21.42 26.81 10.79
N GLY A 91 22.46 26.67 9.97
CA GLY A 91 22.40 27.01 8.55
C GLY A 91 22.02 28.47 8.26
N LEU A 92 21.32 28.68 7.15
CA LEU A 92 20.78 29.97 6.72
C LEU A 92 19.58 30.41 7.57
N GLN A 93 18.78 29.47 8.11
CA GLN A 93 17.68 29.78 9.03
C GLN A 93 18.20 30.48 10.29
N GLY A 94 19.25 29.94 10.92
CA GLY A 94 19.87 30.56 12.09
C GLY A 94 20.46 31.94 11.78
N LYS A 95 21.17 32.10 10.65
CA LYS A 95 21.70 33.41 10.22
C LYS A 95 20.60 34.44 9.99
N LEU A 96 19.51 34.03 9.36
CA LEU A 96 18.36 34.90 9.10
C LEU A 96 17.69 35.33 10.41
N ARG A 97 17.47 34.37 11.33
CA ARG A 97 16.92 34.63 12.65
C ARG A 97 17.77 35.64 13.43
N GLU A 98 19.08 35.45 13.44
CA GLU A 98 20.03 36.36 14.11
C GLU A 98 20.00 37.76 13.50
N ALA A 99 20.00 37.86 12.16
CA ALA A 99 19.93 39.14 11.46
C ALA A 99 18.65 39.92 11.81
N VAL A 100 17.50 39.23 11.91
CA VAL A 100 16.26 39.88 12.35
C VAL A 100 16.33 40.31 13.81
N HIS A 101 16.81 39.46 14.71
CA HIS A 101 16.91 39.82 16.13
C HIS A 101 17.80 41.04 16.38
N GLN A 102 18.91 41.15 15.64
CA GLN A 102 19.77 42.34 15.70
C GLN A 102 19.05 43.59 15.18
N ALA A 103 18.31 43.48 14.06
CA ALA A 103 17.52 44.58 13.51
C ALA A 103 16.39 45.02 14.45
N GLU A 104 15.60 44.08 14.97
CA GLU A 104 14.51 44.32 15.94
C GLU A 104 15.05 44.94 17.24
N GLY A 105 16.14 44.38 17.78
CA GLY A 105 16.78 44.88 19.00
C GLY A 105 17.29 46.31 18.83
N ARG A 106 17.84 46.65 17.66
CA ARG A 106 18.29 48.01 17.37
C ARG A 106 17.12 48.98 17.22
N LEU A 107 16.07 48.59 16.49
CA LEU A 107 14.86 49.40 16.27
C LEU A 107 14.09 49.70 17.56
N ALA A 108 14.09 48.77 18.52
CA ALA A 108 13.42 48.95 19.81
C ALA A 108 13.89 50.19 20.59
N HIS A 109 15.10 50.69 20.33
CA HIS A 109 15.65 51.88 20.98
C HIS A 109 15.12 53.21 20.43
N PHE A 110 14.44 53.20 19.28
CA PHE A 110 14.10 54.42 18.53
C PHE A 110 12.61 54.78 18.51
N ASN A 111 11.73 53.93 19.05
CA ASN A 111 10.28 54.15 19.19
C ASN A 111 9.58 54.80 17.98
N GLU A 112 9.86 54.32 16.77
CA GLU A 112 9.27 54.83 15.52
C GLU A 112 8.35 53.79 14.85
N PRO A 113 7.01 53.94 14.88
CA PRO A 113 6.06 52.95 14.36
C PRO A 113 6.20 52.65 12.86
N ARG A 114 6.75 53.58 12.08
CA ARG A 114 6.91 53.42 10.63
C ARG A 114 8.12 52.55 10.24
N LEU A 115 9.06 52.32 11.17
CA LEU A 115 10.26 51.52 10.94
C LEU A 115 10.13 50.17 11.64
N THR A 116 9.52 49.22 10.94
CA THR A 116 9.30 47.85 11.43
C THR A 116 9.75 46.81 10.42
N VAL A 117 10.28 45.69 10.91
CA VAL A 117 10.61 44.51 10.10
C VAL A 117 9.46 43.51 10.03
N LEU A 118 8.34 43.78 10.70
CA LEU A 118 7.24 42.81 10.87
C LEU A 118 6.62 42.37 9.55
N MET A 119 6.42 43.29 8.60
CA MET A 119 5.90 42.93 7.27
C MET A 119 6.93 42.17 6.42
N MET A 120 8.23 42.48 6.55
CA MET A 120 9.28 41.67 5.91
C MET A 120 9.29 40.25 6.48
N ARG A 121 9.24 40.12 7.81
CA ARG A 121 9.19 38.84 8.50
C ARG A 121 7.97 38.01 8.14
N ARG A 122 6.83 38.68 7.90
CA ARG A 122 5.63 38.00 7.42
C ARG A 122 5.88 37.34 6.05
N HIS A 123 6.44 38.07 5.10
CA HIS A 123 6.74 37.52 3.77
C HIS A 123 7.86 36.48 3.81
N GLU A 124 8.86 36.64 4.68
CA GLU A 124 9.84 35.59 4.97
C GLU A 124 9.16 34.30 5.44
N LYS A 125 8.28 34.38 6.43
CA LYS A 125 7.58 33.20 6.97
C LYS A 125 6.59 32.61 5.96
N ASP A 126 5.90 33.44 5.19
CA ASP A 126 5.05 32.98 4.10
C ASP A 126 5.88 32.24 3.02
N PHE A 127 7.08 32.74 2.68
CA PHE A 127 8.01 32.02 1.80
C PHE A 127 8.44 30.69 2.40
N MET A 128 8.88 30.65 3.66
CA MET A 128 9.28 29.42 4.35
C MET A 128 8.17 28.37 4.44
N LEU A 129 6.90 28.78 4.44
CA LEU A 129 5.74 27.88 4.52
C LEU A 129 5.26 27.40 3.16
N ARG A 130 5.39 28.23 2.12
CA ARG A 130 4.72 28.03 0.82
C ARG A 130 5.67 27.87 -0.36
N HIS A 131 6.91 28.29 -0.20
CA HIS A 131 7.99 28.26 -1.21
C HIS A 131 7.62 28.98 -2.52
N GLU A 132 6.72 29.97 -2.45
CA GLU A 132 6.31 30.73 -3.64
C GLU A 132 7.20 31.96 -3.85
N GLU A 133 7.78 32.08 -5.05
CA GLU A 133 8.72 33.15 -5.43
C GLU A 133 8.17 34.56 -5.19
N LYS A 134 6.85 34.76 -5.32
CA LYS A 134 6.16 36.05 -5.08
C LYS A 134 6.46 36.66 -3.71
N TYR A 135 6.75 35.83 -2.70
CA TYR A 135 7.07 36.31 -1.36
C TYR A 135 8.46 36.94 -1.28
N GLY A 136 9.38 36.53 -2.16
CA GLY A 136 10.65 37.22 -2.32
C GLY A 136 10.48 38.62 -2.88
N ASP A 137 9.66 38.77 -3.93
CA ASP A 137 9.35 40.07 -4.52
C ASP A 137 8.65 41.02 -3.53
N GLU A 138 7.70 40.50 -2.75
CA GLU A 138 7.02 41.29 -1.72
C GLU A 138 7.97 41.69 -0.59
N LEU A 139 8.91 40.83 -0.18
CA LEU A 139 9.92 41.18 0.81
C LEU A 139 10.82 42.31 0.31
N GLU A 140 11.28 42.25 -0.94
CA GLU A 140 12.08 43.31 -1.57
C GLU A 140 11.35 44.65 -1.59
N LYS A 141 10.04 44.66 -1.89
CA LYS A 141 9.22 45.87 -1.80
C LYS A 141 9.21 46.44 -0.38
N ARG A 142 9.07 45.59 0.65
CA ARG A 142 9.08 46.04 2.06
C ARG A 142 10.44 46.54 2.51
N VAL A 143 11.53 45.97 2.01
CA VAL A 143 12.88 46.49 2.25
C VAL A 143 13.01 47.89 1.65
N ALA A 144 12.60 48.10 0.39
CA ALA A 144 12.66 49.41 -0.25
C ALA A 144 11.83 50.48 0.48
N GLU A 145 10.63 50.14 0.94
CA GLU A 145 9.79 51.02 1.76
C GLU A 145 10.46 51.38 3.11
N PHE A 146 11.09 50.39 3.75
CA PHE A 146 11.82 50.61 5.01
C PHE A 146 13.02 51.53 4.80
N GLU A 147 13.81 51.33 3.74
CA GLU A 147 14.95 52.19 3.42
C GLU A 147 14.51 53.63 3.13
N ALA A 148 13.41 53.81 2.41
CA ALA A 148 12.83 55.14 2.17
C ALA A 148 12.38 55.82 3.47
N ALA A 149 11.75 55.08 4.39
CA ALA A 149 11.37 55.58 5.71
C ALA A 149 12.59 55.93 6.57
N LEU A 150 13.65 55.12 6.50
CA LEU A 150 14.90 55.33 7.25
C LEU A 150 15.65 56.57 6.76
N ALA A 151 15.60 56.85 5.46
CA ALA A 151 16.24 58.03 4.88
C ALA A 151 15.66 59.34 5.44
N VAL A 152 14.34 59.40 5.63
CA VAL A 152 13.61 60.61 6.06
C VAL A 152 13.50 60.72 7.61
N SER A 153 13.93 59.71 8.37
CA SER A 153 13.84 59.75 9.84
C SER A 153 14.79 60.77 10.50
N GLU A 154 14.52 61.15 11.75
CA GLU A 154 15.37 62.08 12.52
C GLU A 154 16.59 61.42 13.20
N PHE A 155 16.91 60.17 12.83
CA PHE A 155 18.02 59.43 13.44
C PHE A 155 19.38 60.02 13.05
N SER A 156 20.39 59.81 13.92
CA SER A 156 21.78 60.16 13.60
C SER A 156 22.27 59.42 12.36
N LEU A 157 23.22 60.02 11.64
CA LEU A 157 23.82 59.40 10.45
C LEU A 157 24.40 58.01 10.76
N ASP A 158 25.03 57.85 11.93
CA ASP A 158 25.58 56.57 12.39
C ASP A 158 24.48 55.53 12.61
N ALA A 159 23.36 55.91 13.25
CA ALA A 159 22.23 55.00 13.47
C ALA A 159 21.56 54.57 12.17
N LYS A 160 21.43 55.50 11.20
CA LYS A 160 20.91 55.17 9.86
C LYS A 160 21.83 54.20 9.12
N ALA A 161 23.14 54.42 9.16
CA ALA A 161 24.12 53.53 8.53
C ALA A 161 24.11 52.13 9.16
N GLU A 162 24.02 52.06 10.49
CA GLU A 162 23.96 50.80 11.23
C GLU A 162 22.69 50.00 10.91
N LEU A 163 21.51 50.64 10.97
CA LEU A 163 20.23 50.00 10.65
C LEU A 163 20.19 49.54 9.19
N LYS A 164 20.68 50.36 8.25
CA LYS A 164 20.77 49.95 6.84
C LYS A 164 21.62 48.69 6.70
N LYS A 165 22.78 48.64 7.34
CA LYS A 165 23.67 47.47 7.31
C LYS A 165 22.98 46.20 7.85
N LEU A 166 22.20 46.32 8.92
CA LEU A 166 21.45 45.20 9.49
C LEU A 166 20.37 44.69 8.52
N ILE A 167 19.63 45.59 7.87
CA ILE A 167 18.62 45.24 6.87
C ILE A 167 19.26 44.65 5.61
N ASP A 168 20.39 45.18 5.15
CA ASP A 168 21.15 44.61 4.03
C ASP A 168 21.63 43.18 4.34
N SER A 169 22.11 42.94 5.56
CA SER A 169 22.51 41.61 6.03
C SER A 169 21.33 40.64 6.11
N TYR A 170 20.20 41.11 6.61
CA TYR A 170 18.94 40.36 6.66
C TYR A 170 18.47 39.97 5.25
N ARG A 171 18.39 40.94 4.34
CA ARG A 171 18.03 40.76 2.94
C ARG A 171 18.95 39.76 2.24
N ALA A 172 20.26 39.91 2.38
CA ALA A 172 21.23 38.99 1.78
C ALA A 172 21.07 37.55 2.32
N SER A 173 20.81 37.40 3.62
CA SER A 173 20.55 36.09 4.23
C SER A 173 19.26 35.47 3.70
N PHE A 174 18.21 36.27 3.50
CA PHE A 174 16.95 35.81 2.93
C PHE A 174 17.08 35.38 1.47
N VAL A 175 17.77 36.16 0.64
CA VAL A 175 18.04 35.78 -0.77
C VAL A 175 18.85 34.49 -0.85
N ALA A 176 19.87 34.34 0.01
CA ALA A 176 20.64 33.10 0.09
C ALA A 176 19.76 31.91 0.51
N PHE A 177 18.84 32.12 1.46
CA PHE A 177 17.86 31.11 1.86
C PHE A 177 16.92 30.73 0.71
N LEU A 178 16.37 31.72 -0.01
CA LEU A 178 15.48 31.50 -1.16
C LEU A 178 16.15 30.66 -2.25
N VAL A 179 17.36 31.03 -2.66
CA VAL A 179 18.12 30.28 -3.69
C VAL A 179 18.45 28.87 -3.20
N SER A 180 18.82 28.71 -1.94
CA SER A 180 19.14 27.40 -1.37
C SER A 180 17.89 26.51 -1.23
N GLN A 181 16.73 27.10 -0.96
CA GLN A 181 15.46 26.39 -0.90
C GLN A 181 15.05 25.89 -2.28
N GLN A 182 15.17 26.74 -3.31
CA GLN A 182 14.90 26.33 -4.68
C GLN A 182 15.84 25.20 -5.13
N ALA A 183 17.14 25.29 -4.80
CA ALA A 183 18.09 24.23 -5.09
C ALA A 183 17.75 22.92 -4.36
N LEU A 184 17.25 22.99 -3.11
CA LEU A 184 16.77 21.82 -2.38
C LEU A 184 15.55 21.21 -3.08
N ASP A 185 14.56 22.03 -3.46
CA ASP A 185 13.36 21.57 -4.15
C ASP A 185 13.72 20.84 -5.46
N ASP A 186 14.66 21.37 -6.24
CA ASP A 186 15.21 20.70 -7.43
C ASP A 186 15.86 19.36 -7.11
N GLN A 187 16.64 19.26 -6.01
CA GLN A 187 17.25 17.98 -5.59
C GLN A 187 16.20 16.96 -5.14
N VAL A 188 15.11 17.41 -4.50
CA VAL A 188 14.01 16.55 -4.07
C VAL A 188 13.25 16.00 -5.29
N ASP A 189 12.97 16.85 -6.28
CA ASP A 189 12.34 16.43 -7.54
C ASP A 189 13.18 15.37 -8.26
N ASP A 190 14.50 15.61 -8.38
CA ASP A 190 15.45 14.64 -8.95
C ASP A 190 15.40 13.29 -8.22
N LEU A 191 15.38 13.32 -6.87
CA LEU A 191 15.33 12.13 -6.03
C LEU A 191 14.04 11.32 -6.28
N VAL A 192 12.90 12.01 -6.31
CA VAL A 192 11.58 11.41 -6.58
C VAL A 192 11.52 10.80 -7.98
N GLN A 193 12.06 11.47 -8.99
CA GLN A 193 12.11 10.94 -10.36
C GLN A 193 12.95 9.68 -10.46
N ILE A 194 14.12 9.63 -9.81
CA ILE A 194 14.97 8.43 -9.82
C ILE A 194 14.26 7.27 -9.13
N TYR A 195 13.61 7.52 -7.99
CA TYR A 195 12.82 6.50 -7.32
C TYR A 195 11.70 5.97 -8.23
N GLY A 196 10.94 6.88 -8.85
CA GLY A 196 9.85 6.55 -9.78
C GLY A 196 10.31 5.75 -11.00
N ARG A 197 11.54 5.95 -11.47
CA ARG A 197 12.15 5.17 -12.56
C ARG A 197 12.60 3.78 -12.11
N ASN A 198 13.17 3.65 -10.91
CA ASN A 198 13.76 2.39 -10.44
C ASN A 198 12.69 1.41 -9.94
N ARG A 199 11.62 1.90 -9.30
CA ARG A 199 10.53 1.07 -8.76
C ARG A 199 9.89 0.10 -9.79
N PRO A 200 9.47 0.53 -10.99
CA PRO A 200 8.87 -0.39 -11.97
C PRO A 200 9.88 -1.41 -12.49
N LEU A 201 11.15 -1.04 -12.61
CA LEU A 201 12.22 -1.96 -13.00
C LEU A 201 12.45 -3.03 -11.92
N LEU A 202 12.40 -2.64 -10.65
CA LEU A 202 12.50 -3.56 -9.53
C LEU A 202 11.35 -4.56 -9.53
N LEU A 203 10.10 -4.08 -9.69
CA LEU A 203 8.93 -4.94 -9.77
C LEU A 203 8.99 -5.90 -10.96
N LYS A 204 9.48 -5.42 -12.11
CA LYS A 204 9.70 -6.26 -13.29
C LYS A 204 10.74 -7.35 -13.03
N ALA A 205 11.86 -7.02 -12.38
CA ALA A 205 12.90 -7.98 -12.05
C ALA A 205 12.41 -9.03 -11.04
N ILE A 206 11.61 -8.63 -10.06
CA ILE A 206 10.96 -9.54 -9.10
C ILE A 206 10.00 -10.48 -9.84
N ALA A 207 9.11 -9.96 -10.69
CA ALA A 207 8.16 -10.77 -11.46
C ALA A 207 8.88 -11.76 -12.40
N ALA A 208 9.99 -11.36 -13.03
CA ALA A 208 10.80 -12.24 -13.85
C ALA A 208 11.46 -13.37 -13.03
N ALA A 209 11.92 -13.06 -11.81
CA ALA A 209 12.47 -14.04 -10.90
C ALA A 209 11.41 -15.04 -10.40
N ASP A 210 10.22 -14.57 -10.03
CA ASP A 210 9.11 -15.41 -9.57
C ASP A 210 8.59 -16.33 -10.69
N ALA A 211 8.47 -15.81 -11.93
CA ALA A 211 8.10 -16.62 -13.08
C ALA A 211 9.11 -17.75 -13.36
N ARG A 212 10.40 -17.48 -13.18
CA ARG A 212 11.46 -18.50 -13.28
C ARG A 212 11.36 -19.52 -12.17
N ALA A 213 11.15 -19.09 -10.92
CA ALA A 213 10.98 -20.00 -9.78
C ALA A 213 9.80 -20.96 -10.02
N ALA A 214 8.65 -20.44 -10.47
CA ALA A 214 7.48 -21.23 -10.84
C ALA A 214 7.79 -22.23 -11.96
N SER A 215 8.52 -21.80 -13.00
CA SER A 215 8.92 -22.69 -14.10
C SER A 215 9.85 -23.82 -13.64
N ALA A 216 10.80 -23.54 -12.74
CA ALA A 216 11.72 -24.53 -12.18
C ALA A 216 10.97 -25.55 -11.30
N GLU A 217 9.98 -25.08 -10.54
CA GLU A 217 9.13 -25.91 -9.70
C GLU A 217 8.21 -26.82 -10.54
N GLU A 218 7.71 -26.33 -11.69
CA GLU A 218 6.98 -27.14 -12.66
C GLU A 218 7.86 -28.26 -13.23
N HIS A 219 9.10 -27.95 -13.64
CA HIS A 219 10.05 -28.96 -14.13
C HIS A 219 10.40 -30.00 -13.06
N ALA A 220 10.61 -29.57 -11.81
CA ALA A 220 10.86 -30.47 -10.69
C ALA A 220 9.64 -31.37 -10.39
N SER A 221 8.42 -30.83 -10.48
CA SER A 221 7.18 -31.60 -10.29
C SER A 221 6.99 -32.67 -11.37
N ARG A 222 7.30 -32.35 -12.64
CA ARG A 222 7.27 -33.30 -13.76
C ARG A 222 8.29 -34.41 -13.57
N LEU A 223 9.52 -34.10 -13.17
CA LEU A 223 10.55 -35.11 -12.87
C LEU A 223 10.14 -36.03 -11.72
N ARG A 224 9.57 -35.50 -10.63
CA ARG A 224 9.04 -36.31 -9.52
C ARG A 224 7.89 -37.22 -9.97
N ALA A 225 7.00 -36.72 -10.81
CA ALA A 225 5.90 -37.51 -11.37
C ALA A 225 6.42 -38.66 -12.26
N ILE A 226 7.40 -38.38 -13.15
CA ILE A 226 8.03 -39.40 -14.00
C ILE A 226 8.73 -40.47 -13.14
N LEU A 227 9.50 -40.06 -12.13
CA LEU A 227 10.14 -40.99 -11.19
C LEU A 227 9.12 -41.82 -10.41
N GLY A 228 8.03 -41.21 -9.95
CA GLY A 228 6.93 -41.90 -9.26
C GLY A 228 6.27 -42.98 -10.12
N TRP A 229 5.96 -42.66 -11.38
CA TRP A 229 5.44 -43.64 -12.34
C TRP A 229 6.45 -44.75 -12.65
N GLY A 230 7.74 -44.41 -12.78
CA GLY A 230 8.81 -45.39 -12.99
C GLY A 230 8.94 -46.40 -11.85
N ILE A 231 8.92 -45.92 -10.59
CA ILE A 231 8.93 -46.77 -9.40
C ILE A 231 7.66 -47.62 -9.33
N GLY A 232 6.48 -47.04 -9.60
CA GLY A 232 5.22 -47.78 -9.63
C GLY A 232 5.21 -48.92 -10.66
N LEU A 233 5.67 -48.67 -11.89
CA LEU A 233 5.78 -49.68 -12.94
C LEU A 233 6.79 -50.78 -12.62
N ALA A 234 7.95 -50.41 -12.07
CA ALA A 234 8.95 -51.39 -11.63
C ALA A 234 8.39 -52.32 -10.54
N THR A 235 7.63 -51.77 -9.59
CA THR A 235 7.03 -52.52 -8.48
C THR A 235 5.93 -53.48 -8.99
N LEU A 236 5.10 -53.03 -9.92
CA LEU A 236 4.09 -53.86 -10.61
C LEU A 236 4.73 -54.99 -11.43
N ALA A 237 5.82 -54.72 -12.15
CA ALA A 237 6.54 -55.73 -12.92
C ALA A 237 7.14 -56.81 -12.01
N ILE A 238 7.76 -56.43 -10.89
CA ILE A 238 8.30 -57.37 -9.90
C ILE A 238 7.16 -58.23 -9.30
N GLY A 239 6.03 -57.60 -8.95
CA GLY A 239 4.84 -58.31 -8.45
C GLY A 239 4.28 -59.31 -9.46
N LEU A 240 4.19 -58.93 -10.75
CA LEU A 240 3.70 -59.81 -11.81
C LEU A 240 4.63 -61.00 -12.04
N VAL A 241 5.94 -60.79 -12.04
CA VAL A 241 6.95 -61.86 -12.16
C VAL A 241 6.86 -62.82 -10.96
N ALA A 242 6.71 -62.31 -9.74
CA ALA A 242 6.55 -63.12 -8.54
C ALA A 242 5.29 -64.01 -8.59
N VAL A 243 4.16 -63.47 -9.07
CA VAL A 243 2.90 -64.24 -9.25
C VAL A 243 3.06 -65.33 -10.33
N LEU A 244 3.69 -65.01 -11.46
CA LEU A 244 3.90 -65.98 -12.54
C LEU A 244 4.83 -67.15 -12.14
N ILE A 245 5.89 -66.85 -11.37
CA ILE A 245 6.80 -67.88 -10.83
C ILE A 245 6.07 -68.71 -9.77
N GLY A 246 5.35 -68.06 -8.85
CA GLY A 246 4.57 -68.74 -7.81
C GLY A 246 3.56 -69.72 -8.38
N GLN A 247 2.77 -69.31 -9.38
CA GLN A 247 1.76 -70.19 -9.99
C GLN A 247 2.38 -71.39 -10.74
N ARG A 248 3.57 -71.23 -11.35
CA ARG A 248 4.25 -72.32 -12.05
C ARG A 248 4.86 -73.36 -11.10
N LEU A 249 5.50 -72.93 -10.00
CA LEU A 249 6.06 -73.86 -9.02
C LEU A 249 4.97 -74.58 -8.23
N THR A 250 3.94 -73.87 -7.75
CA THR A 250 2.89 -74.47 -6.92
C THR A 250 2.11 -75.56 -7.68
N LYS A 251 1.83 -75.37 -8.98
CA LYS A 251 1.13 -76.35 -9.81
C LYS A 251 1.97 -77.61 -10.10
N LEU A 252 3.30 -77.49 -10.15
CA LEU A 252 4.20 -78.60 -10.39
C LEU A 252 4.42 -79.43 -9.12
N ILE A 253 4.60 -78.76 -7.97
CA ILE A 253 4.74 -79.42 -6.65
C ILE A 253 3.46 -80.17 -6.27
N THR A 254 2.28 -79.58 -6.51
CA THR A 254 1.00 -80.26 -6.25
C THR A 254 0.79 -81.50 -7.13
N ARG A 255 1.21 -81.47 -8.40
CA ARG A 255 1.17 -82.64 -9.29
C ARG A 255 2.16 -83.72 -8.88
N MET A 256 3.36 -83.35 -8.44
CA MET A 256 4.37 -84.29 -7.97
C MET A 256 3.95 -84.95 -6.64
N SER A 257 3.33 -84.17 -5.73
CA SER A 257 2.74 -84.68 -4.49
C SER A 257 1.58 -85.64 -4.74
N ALA A 258 0.74 -85.37 -5.75
CA ALA A 258 -0.33 -86.29 -6.15
C ALA A 258 0.22 -87.61 -6.71
N ALA A 259 1.26 -87.57 -7.54
CA ALA A 259 1.92 -88.76 -8.07
C ALA A 259 2.60 -89.60 -6.96
N MET A 260 3.23 -88.94 -5.97
CA MET A 260 3.80 -89.62 -4.79
C MET A 260 2.74 -90.34 -3.96
N ARG A 261 1.56 -89.74 -3.75
CA ARG A 261 0.44 -90.38 -3.02
C ARG A 261 -0.07 -91.63 -3.75
N GLN A 262 -0.09 -91.62 -5.08
CA GLN A 262 -0.51 -92.78 -5.87
C GLN A 262 0.55 -93.90 -5.81
N LEU A 263 1.84 -93.54 -5.85
CA LEU A 263 2.94 -94.51 -5.71
C LEU A 263 2.95 -95.17 -4.32
N ALA A 264 2.72 -94.38 -3.26
CA ALA A 264 2.59 -94.89 -1.89
C ALA A 264 1.36 -95.78 -1.67
N ALA A 265 0.31 -95.62 -2.48
CA ALA A 265 -0.88 -96.47 -2.46
C ALA A 265 -0.71 -97.79 -3.24
N GLY A 266 0.51 -98.11 -3.69
CA GLY A 266 0.83 -99.35 -4.41
C GLY A 266 0.47 -99.34 -5.90
N GLN A 267 0.17 -98.16 -6.46
CA GLN A 267 -0.12 -98.00 -7.88
C GLN A 267 1.16 -97.59 -8.62
N PHE A 268 1.85 -98.56 -9.22
CA PHE A 268 3.15 -98.35 -9.88
C PHE A 268 3.06 -97.91 -11.35
N ASP A 269 1.85 -97.77 -11.89
CA ASP A 269 1.59 -97.44 -13.30
C ASP A 269 1.34 -95.94 -13.53
N VAL A 270 1.99 -95.09 -12.73
CA VAL A 270 1.82 -93.63 -12.75
C VAL A 270 3.03 -92.98 -13.39
N THR A 271 2.80 -92.16 -14.43
CA THR A 271 3.85 -91.37 -15.07
C THR A 271 4.23 -90.18 -14.17
N LEU A 272 5.45 -90.17 -13.64
CA LEU A 272 5.96 -89.08 -12.81
C LEU A 272 6.12 -87.78 -13.63
N PRO A 273 5.44 -86.68 -13.26
CA PRO A 273 5.58 -85.41 -13.97
C PRO A 273 7.00 -84.85 -13.81
N GLY A 274 7.71 -84.59 -14.92
CA GLY A 274 9.03 -83.95 -14.90
C GLY A 274 10.23 -84.83 -15.28
N LEU A 275 10.03 -86.09 -15.69
CA LEU A 275 11.10 -86.94 -16.23
C LEU A 275 11.76 -86.29 -17.46
N GLY A 276 13.10 -86.22 -17.47
CA GLY A 276 13.89 -85.66 -18.56
C GLY A 276 14.21 -84.16 -18.45
N ARG A 277 13.90 -83.51 -17.32
CA ARG A 277 14.34 -82.14 -17.02
C ARG A 277 15.76 -82.12 -16.46
N SER A 278 16.47 -81.00 -16.66
CA SER A 278 17.87 -80.79 -16.25
C SER A 278 18.02 -79.92 -14.99
N ASP A 279 16.94 -79.72 -14.23
CA ASP A 279 16.89 -78.91 -13.00
C ASP A 279 16.63 -79.78 -11.77
N GLU A 280 16.62 -79.18 -10.57
CA GLU A 280 16.50 -79.87 -9.27
C GLU A 280 15.19 -80.70 -9.15
N ILE A 281 14.16 -80.33 -9.93
CA ILE A 281 12.90 -81.07 -10.04
C ILE A 281 13.05 -82.30 -10.94
N GLY A 282 13.87 -82.21 -12.01
CA GLY A 282 14.28 -83.35 -12.83
C GLY A 282 15.07 -84.39 -12.03
N ASP A 283 15.99 -83.94 -11.17
CA ASP A 283 16.73 -84.83 -10.25
C ASP A 283 15.80 -85.52 -9.25
N MET A 284 14.80 -84.80 -8.70
CA MET A 284 13.76 -85.40 -7.85
C MET A 284 12.90 -86.44 -8.59
N ALA A 285 12.51 -86.17 -9.84
CA ALA A 285 11.74 -87.09 -10.66
C ALA A 285 12.55 -88.34 -11.05
N GLN A 286 13.86 -88.18 -11.29
CA GLN A 286 14.79 -89.28 -11.59
C GLN A 286 15.11 -90.12 -10.34
N ALA A 287 15.26 -89.49 -9.17
CA ALA A 287 15.38 -90.19 -7.88
C ALA A 287 14.09 -90.98 -7.55
N MET A 288 12.91 -90.43 -7.86
CA MET A 288 11.62 -91.13 -7.71
C MET A 288 11.43 -92.27 -8.71
N GLU A 289 11.91 -92.13 -9.95
CA GLU A 289 11.93 -93.25 -10.93
C GLU A 289 12.88 -94.36 -10.45
N THR A 290 14.01 -93.99 -9.84
CA THR A 290 14.94 -94.94 -9.20
C THR A 290 14.31 -95.60 -7.97
N PHE A 291 13.47 -94.89 -7.21
CA PHE A 291 12.67 -95.45 -6.11
C PHE A 291 11.54 -96.37 -6.61
N LYS A 292 10.87 -96.03 -7.71
CA LYS A 292 9.88 -96.91 -8.40
C LYS A 292 10.53 -98.23 -8.83
N VAL A 293 11.76 -98.17 -9.32
CA VAL A 293 12.54 -99.34 -9.75
C VAL A 293 13.16 -100.09 -8.54
N GLY A 294 13.53 -99.39 -7.47
CA GLY A 294 14.13 -99.98 -6.25
C GLY A 294 13.13 -100.54 -5.22
N SER A 295 11.83 -100.26 -5.38
CA SER A 295 10.78 -100.71 -4.45
C SER A 295 10.42 -102.21 -4.58
N ARG A 296 11.12 -102.98 -5.42
CA ARG A 296 10.86 -104.41 -5.61
C ARG A 296 11.85 -105.34 -4.88
N GLU A 297 12.88 -104.83 -4.19
CA GLU A 297 13.93 -105.68 -3.62
C GLU A 297 14.39 -105.37 -2.18
N LYS A 298 13.65 -104.55 -1.42
CA LYS A 298 13.97 -104.32 0.00
C LYS A 298 12.76 -104.24 0.93
N ALA A 299 11.78 -105.12 0.69
CA ALA A 299 10.59 -105.32 1.53
C ALA A 299 10.65 -106.60 2.40
N LEU A 300 11.81 -107.26 2.51
CA LEU A 300 11.92 -108.54 3.26
C LEU A 300 13.13 -108.63 4.21
N ALA A 301 13.68 -107.50 4.68
CA ALA A 301 14.71 -107.55 5.73
C ALA A 301 14.80 -106.26 6.57
N GLU A 302 13.71 -105.91 7.28
CA GLU A 302 13.80 -105.08 8.49
C GLU A 302 12.56 -105.31 9.38
N LEU A 303 12.27 -106.59 9.63
CA LEU A 303 11.40 -107.03 10.72
C LEU A 303 12.32 -107.31 11.91
N ALA A 304 12.48 -106.30 12.78
CA ALA A 304 12.88 -106.39 14.20
C ALA A 304 13.89 -105.30 14.66
N ALA A 305 13.48 -104.03 14.66
CA ALA A 305 13.94 -103.05 15.64
C ALA A 305 13.07 -101.78 15.52
N ASN A 306 12.02 -101.65 16.34
CA ASN A 306 11.48 -100.37 16.86
C ASN A 306 10.09 -100.47 17.51
N GLN A 307 9.75 -101.59 18.16
CA GLN A 307 8.50 -101.66 18.95
C GLN A 307 8.64 -101.12 20.39
N GLU A 308 9.85 -100.76 20.84
CA GLU A 308 10.05 -100.13 22.15
C GLU A 308 10.14 -98.59 22.10
N GLN A 309 10.26 -97.99 20.90
CA GLN A 309 10.34 -96.53 20.76
C GLN A 309 8.97 -95.84 20.76
N ASP A 310 7.91 -96.53 20.33
CA ASP A 310 6.57 -95.94 20.17
C ASP A 310 5.84 -95.69 21.50
N ARG A 311 6.12 -96.49 22.54
CA ARG A 311 5.46 -96.33 23.85
C ARG A 311 6.00 -95.13 24.65
N LEU A 312 7.28 -94.80 24.49
CA LEU A 312 7.90 -93.60 25.06
C LEU A 312 7.66 -92.35 24.19
N ALA A 313 7.51 -92.51 22.88
CA ALA A 313 7.17 -91.42 21.97
C ALA A 313 5.76 -90.86 22.23
N GLY A 314 4.77 -91.69 22.56
CA GLY A 314 3.40 -91.22 22.86
C GLY A 314 3.30 -90.30 24.09
N ILE A 315 4.12 -90.54 25.13
CA ILE A 315 4.17 -89.70 26.35
C ILE A 315 4.96 -88.41 26.10
N ARG A 316 6.08 -88.45 25.36
CA ARG A 316 6.80 -87.24 24.91
C ARG A 316 5.96 -86.38 23.97
N ARG A 317 5.21 -87.00 23.05
CA ARG A 317 4.33 -86.30 22.10
C ARG A 317 3.19 -85.57 22.80
N LYS A 318 2.58 -86.15 23.84
CA LYS A 318 1.53 -85.46 24.63
C LYS A 318 2.10 -84.28 25.43
N ALA A 319 3.30 -84.38 25.99
CA ALA A 319 3.96 -83.28 26.69
C ALA A 319 4.45 -82.17 25.75
N GLU A 320 5.04 -82.52 24.60
CA GLU A 320 5.43 -81.57 23.54
C GLU A 320 4.21 -80.90 22.91
N LEU A 321 3.13 -81.63 22.64
CA LEU A 321 1.86 -81.06 22.15
C LEU A 321 1.22 -80.12 23.17
N GLY A 322 1.27 -80.45 24.47
CA GLY A 322 0.78 -79.56 25.53
C GLY A 322 1.59 -78.27 25.65
N GLY A 323 2.92 -78.34 25.57
CA GLY A 323 3.81 -77.16 25.56
C GLY A 323 3.66 -76.32 24.28
N LEU A 324 3.51 -76.96 23.12
CA LEU A 324 3.26 -76.28 21.85
C LEU A 324 1.86 -75.62 21.83
N ALA A 325 0.86 -76.28 22.42
CA ALA A 325 -0.49 -75.74 22.57
C ALA A 325 -0.52 -74.52 23.51
N LEU A 326 0.21 -74.53 24.63
CA LEU A 326 0.34 -73.36 25.52
C LEU A 326 1.07 -72.19 24.85
N THR A 327 2.14 -72.49 24.09
CA THR A 327 2.88 -71.46 23.35
C THR A 327 2.01 -70.86 22.24
N PHE A 328 1.22 -71.69 21.55
CA PHE A 328 0.24 -71.27 20.56
C PHE A 328 -0.89 -70.44 21.18
N GLU A 329 -1.46 -70.87 22.30
CA GLU A 329 -2.49 -70.14 23.08
C GLU A 329 -2.00 -68.74 23.45
N HIS A 330 -0.78 -68.64 23.98
CA HIS A 330 -0.22 -67.37 24.42
C HIS A 330 0.11 -66.44 23.24
N ALA A 331 0.58 -66.99 22.12
CA ALA A 331 0.86 -66.23 20.90
C ALA A 331 -0.43 -65.73 20.24
N VAL A 332 -1.45 -66.59 20.11
CA VAL A 332 -2.74 -66.25 19.51
C VAL A 332 -3.53 -65.28 20.38
N SER A 333 -3.59 -65.51 21.70
CA SER A 333 -4.22 -64.54 22.63
C SER A 333 -3.52 -63.19 22.59
N GLY A 334 -2.18 -63.15 22.57
CA GLY A 334 -1.44 -61.89 22.45
C GLY A 334 -1.76 -61.11 21.17
N VAL A 335 -1.89 -61.81 20.02
CA VAL A 335 -2.29 -61.19 18.75
C VAL A 335 -3.74 -60.70 18.79
N ILE A 336 -4.67 -61.48 19.36
CA ILE A 336 -6.08 -61.13 19.50
C ILE A 336 -6.26 -59.90 20.41
N ASP A 337 -5.57 -59.86 21.55
CA ASP A 337 -5.67 -58.75 22.51
C ASP A 337 -5.08 -57.46 21.91
N THR A 338 -3.99 -57.57 21.14
CA THR A 338 -3.41 -56.44 20.37
C THR A 338 -4.38 -55.96 19.29
N MET A 339 -5.01 -56.88 18.55
CA MET A 339 -5.97 -56.55 17.49
C MET A 339 -7.25 -55.91 18.05
N SER A 340 -7.75 -56.38 19.19
CA SER A 340 -8.90 -55.82 19.91
C SER A 340 -8.60 -54.39 20.39
N SER A 341 -7.41 -54.19 20.98
CA SER A 341 -6.96 -52.87 21.45
C SER A 341 -6.83 -51.88 20.28
N ALA A 342 -6.20 -52.30 19.18
CA ALA A 342 -6.06 -51.48 17.97
C ALA A 342 -7.42 -51.16 17.33
N SER A 343 -8.38 -52.09 17.34
CA SER A 343 -9.73 -51.87 16.82
C SER A 343 -10.51 -50.87 17.67
N THR A 344 -10.40 -50.94 19.00
CA THR A 344 -11.00 -49.98 19.94
C THR A 344 -10.41 -48.57 19.74
N GLU A 345 -9.10 -48.47 19.51
CA GLU A 345 -8.43 -47.20 19.26
C GLU A 345 -8.83 -46.60 17.88
N LEU A 346 -9.01 -47.46 16.87
CA LEU A 346 -9.54 -47.06 15.55
C LEU A 346 -10.99 -46.57 15.64
N GLU A 347 -11.85 -47.26 16.40
CA GLU A 347 -13.23 -46.84 16.66
C GLU A 347 -13.29 -45.46 17.32
N ALA A 348 -12.54 -45.25 18.41
CA ALA A 348 -12.48 -43.97 19.10
C ALA A 348 -11.94 -42.85 18.20
N SER A 349 -10.95 -43.15 17.35
CA SER A 349 -10.39 -42.19 16.41
C SER A 349 -11.35 -41.86 15.27
N ALA A 350 -12.05 -42.85 14.73
CA ALA A 350 -13.07 -42.68 13.71
C ALA A 350 -14.29 -41.88 14.20
N SER A 351 -14.74 -42.10 15.45
CA SER A 351 -15.79 -41.29 16.06
C SER A 351 -15.38 -39.83 16.17
N ARG A 352 -14.19 -39.56 16.73
CA ARG A 352 -13.66 -38.19 16.87
C ARG A 352 -13.50 -37.48 15.53
N LEU A 353 -13.04 -38.20 14.50
CA LEU A 353 -12.94 -37.65 13.14
C LEU A 353 -14.31 -37.34 12.54
N THR A 354 -15.33 -38.16 12.82
CA THR A 354 -16.70 -37.94 12.36
C THR A 354 -17.30 -36.69 13.00
N ASP A 355 -17.12 -36.52 14.31
CA ASP A 355 -17.57 -35.32 15.04
C ASP A 355 -16.85 -34.06 14.55
N ALA A 356 -15.52 -34.12 14.42
CA ALA A 356 -14.72 -33.02 13.88
C ALA A 356 -15.14 -32.64 12.46
N ALA A 357 -15.43 -33.63 11.61
CA ALA A 357 -15.95 -33.42 10.27
C ALA A 357 -17.34 -32.76 10.26
N HIS A 358 -18.22 -33.12 11.20
CA HIS A 358 -19.53 -32.49 11.35
C HIS A 358 -19.40 -31.02 11.74
N VAL A 359 -18.64 -30.74 12.80
CA VAL A 359 -18.39 -29.37 13.28
C VAL A 359 -17.72 -28.51 12.20
N THR A 360 -16.73 -29.06 11.49
CA THR A 360 -16.06 -28.34 10.39
C THR A 360 -17.04 -27.96 9.28
N ARG A 361 -18.01 -28.83 8.97
CA ARG A 361 -19.04 -28.54 7.96
C ARG A 361 -19.96 -27.42 8.40
N GLU A 362 -20.47 -27.49 9.63
CA GLU A 362 -21.36 -26.46 10.19
C GLU A 362 -20.68 -25.07 10.21
N ILE A 363 -19.43 -25.01 10.69
CA ILE A 363 -18.65 -23.77 10.66
C ILE A 363 -18.43 -23.29 9.23
N SER A 364 -18.14 -24.21 8.30
CA SER A 364 -17.91 -23.87 6.90
C SER A 364 -19.17 -23.30 6.23
N ASP A 365 -20.35 -23.82 6.56
CA ASP A 365 -21.63 -23.34 6.04
C ASP A 365 -21.95 -21.94 6.59
N ASN A 366 -21.71 -21.70 7.88
CA ASN A 366 -21.87 -20.37 8.49
C ASN A 366 -20.93 -19.35 7.84
N VAL A 367 -19.64 -19.68 7.70
CA VAL A 367 -18.67 -18.79 7.05
C VAL A 367 -19.02 -18.54 5.57
N ALA A 368 -19.63 -19.50 4.87
CA ALA A 368 -20.13 -19.29 3.51
C ALA A 368 -21.25 -18.24 3.49
N SER A 369 -22.23 -18.37 4.38
CA SER A 369 -23.34 -17.42 4.53
C SER A 369 -22.84 -16.02 4.88
N ASP A 370 -21.97 -15.90 5.88
CA ASP A 370 -21.38 -14.61 6.31
C ASP A 370 -20.59 -13.95 5.17
N SER A 371 -19.90 -14.76 4.35
CA SER A 371 -19.16 -14.25 3.19
C SER A 371 -20.08 -13.75 2.08
N GLU A 372 -21.23 -14.41 1.86
CA GLU A 372 -22.25 -13.97 0.91
C GLU A 372 -22.92 -12.66 1.38
N GLU A 373 -23.24 -12.55 2.68
CA GLU A 373 -23.74 -11.31 3.28
C GLU A 373 -22.70 -10.17 3.18
N ALA A 374 -21.44 -10.45 3.50
CA ALA A 374 -20.35 -9.49 3.34
C ALA A 374 -20.24 -9.00 1.88
N SER A 375 -20.39 -9.89 0.89
CA SER A 375 -20.41 -9.50 -0.52
C SER A 375 -21.58 -8.58 -0.86
N ALA A 376 -22.77 -8.84 -0.31
CA ALA A 376 -23.93 -7.99 -0.52
C ALA A 376 -23.73 -6.60 0.09
N ASN A 377 -23.19 -6.53 1.31
CA ASN A 377 -22.85 -5.27 1.96
C ASN A 377 -21.81 -4.47 1.17
N VAL A 378 -20.78 -5.13 0.63
CA VAL A 378 -19.78 -4.46 -0.23
C VAL A 378 -20.42 -3.90 -1.51
N GLN A 379 -21.41 -4.57 -2.10
CA GLN A 379 -22.14 -4.04 -3.26
C GLN A 379 -22.95 -2.78 -2.91
N LEU A 380 -23.54 -2.71 -1.70
CA LEU A 380 -24.21 -1.49 -1.23
C LEU A 380 -23.24 -0.33 -1.08
N VAL A 381 -22.04 -0.57 -0.53
CA VAL A 381 -20.99 0.46 -0.43
C VAL A 381 -20.51 0.88 -1.82
N ALA A 382 -20.46 -0.03 -2.80
CA ALA A 382 -20.13 0.31 -4.19
C ALA A 382 -21.12 1.32 -4.77
N ALA A 383 -22.43 1.08 -4.59
CA ALA A 383 -23.48 2.00 -5.05
C ALA A 383 -23.36 3.38 -4.38
N ALA A 384 -23.13 3.43 -3.07
CA ALA A 384 -22.92 4.69 -2.35
C ALA A 384 -21.65 5.44 -2.84
N THR A 385 -20.61 4.69 -3.22
CA THR A 385 -19.37 5.26 -3.77
C THR A 385 -19.61 5.85 -5.17
N GLU A 386 -20.43 5.20 -6.01
CA GLU A 386 -20.86 5.73 -7.31
C GLU A 386 -21.67 7.03 -7.16
N GLU A 387 -22.61 7.08 -6.21
CA GLU A 387 -23.33 8.32 -5.89
C GLU A 387 -22.39 9.43 -5.41
N MET A 388 -21.39 9.10 -4.58
CA MET A 388 -20.38 10.05 -4.12
C MET A 388 -19.52 10.61 -5.27
N MET A 389 -19.16 9.78 -6.26
CA MET A 389 -18.46 10.25 -7.46
C MET A 389 -19.34 11.21 -8.28
N ALA A 390 -20.62 10.89 -8.46
CA ALA A 390 -21.56 11.75 -9.17
C ALA A 390 -21.72 13.11 -8.47
N SER A 391 -21.82 13.09 -7.14
CA SER A 391 -21.90 14.30 -6.30
C SER A 391 -20.63 15.14 -6.40
N ALA A 392 -19.45 14.52 -6.29
CA ALA A 392 -18.17 15.23 -6.43
C ALA A 392 -18.04 15.90 -7.82
N ALA A 393 -18.43 15.20 -8.89
CA ALA A 393 -18.41 15.76 -10.25
C ALA A 393 -19.37 16.94 -10.42
N GLU A 394 -20.56 16.90 -9.79
CA GLU A 394 -21.51 18.01 -9.80
C GLU A 394 -20.99 19.21 -9.00
N ILE A 395 -20.44 18.97 -7.81
CA ILE A 395 -19.82 20.04 -7.00
C ILE A 395 -18.67 20.69 -7.78
N GLY A 396 -17.84 19.89 -8.46
CA GLY A 396 -16.75 20.39 -9.32
C GLY A 396 -17.28 21.36 -10.38
N ARG A 397 -18.33 20.98 -11.12
CA ARG A 397 -18.98 21.86 -12.11
C ARG A 397 -19.52 23.15 -11.48
N GLN A 398 -20.19 23.07 -10.34
CA GLN A 398 -20.75 24.24 -9.66
C GLN A 398 -19.67 25.21 -9.16
N VAL A 399 -18.54 24.68 -8.70
CA VAL A 399 -17.40 25.46 -8.24
C VAL A 399 -16.72 26.17 -9.41
N GLU A 400 -16.53 25.49 -10.55
CA GLU A 400 -16.01 26.09 -11.77
C GLU A 400 -16.91 27.23 -12.27
N GLN A 401 -18.23 27.01 -12.30
CA GLN A 401 -19.21 28.04 -12.64
C GLN A 401 -19.13 29.24 -11.68
N SER A 402 -18.99 28.98 -10.38
CA SER A 402 -18.84 30.04 -9.36
C SER A 402 -17.57 30.86 -9.55
N ALA A 403 -16.45 30.22 -9.94
CA ALA A 403 -15.21 30.91 -10.26
C ALA A 403 -15.36 31.82 -11.47
N GLU A 404 -16.06 31.38 -12.52
CA GLU A 404 -16.33 32.22 -13.70
C GLU A 404 -17.25 33.41 -13.40
N ILE A 405 -18.27 33.22 -12.56
CA ILE A 405 -19.12 34.31 -12.07
C ILE A 405 -18.29 35.33 -11.28
N ALA A 406 -17.43 34.85 -10.37
CA ALA A 406 -16.55 35.73 -9.59
C ALA A 406 -15.60 36.54 -10.50
N LYS A 407 -14.96 35.92 -11.50
CA LYS A 407 -14.14 36.62 -12.50
C LYS A 407 -14.93 37.69 -13.25
N GLY A 408 -16.18 37.39 -13.63
CA GLY A 408 -17.09 38.35 -14.24
C GLY A 408 -17.36 39.55 -13.33
N ALA A 409 -17.64 39.30 -12.05
CA ALA A 409 -17.91 40.34 -11.08
C ALA A 409 -16.67 41.22 -10.76
N VAL A 410 -15.45 40.66 -10.78
CA VAL A 410 -14.21 41.46 -10.68
C VAL A 410 -14.12 42.46 -11.84
N ARG A 411 -14.32 42.01 -13.08
CA ARG A 411 -14.31 42.91 -14.25
C ARG A 411 -15.33 44.04 -14.14
N GLN A 412 -16.52 43.73 -13.63
CA GLN A 412 -17.58 44.71 -13.43
C GLN A 412 -17.25 45.72 -12.32
N ALA A 413 -16.59 45.28 -11.24
CA ALA A 413 -16.08 46.17 -10.20
C ALA A 413 -14.99 47.11 -10.74
N GLU A 414 -14.03 46.60 -11.53
CA GLU A 414 -12.98 47.40 -12.18
C GLU A 414 -13.56 48.44 -13.16
N GLU A 415 -14.60 48.07 -13.92
CA GLU A 415 -15.28 49.02 -14.79
C GLU A 415 -15.99 50.12 -13.99
N THR A 416 -16.62 49.76 -12.88
CA THR A 416 -17.30 50.71 -11.99
C THR A 416 -16.28 51.66 -11.33
N ASP A 417 -15.14 51.14 -10.86
CA ASP A 417 -14.03 51.96 -10.33
C ASP A 417 -13.54 52.99 -11.35
N ARG A 418 -13.34 52.57 -12.62
CA ARG A 418 -12.95 53.49 -13.69
C ARG A 418 -13.97 54.61 -13.89
N ARG A 419 -15.27 54.28 -13.95
CA ARG A 419 -16.33 55.27 -14.12
C ARG A 419 -16.41 56.26 -12.93
N MET A 420 -16.17 55.79 -11.71
CA MET A 420 -16.15 56.66 -10.52
C MET A 420 -14.92 57.56 -10.50
N LYS A 421 -13.76 57.10 -10.95
CA LYS A 421 -12.57 57.93 -11.14
C LYS A 421 -12.80 59.04 -12.18
N ASP A 422 -13.46 58.72 -13.28
CA ASP A 422 -13.86 59.71 -14.30
C ASP A 422 -14.82 60.75 -13.72
N LEU A 423 -15.80 60.32 -12.91
CA LEU A 423 -16.73 61.22 -12.22
C LEU A 423 -16.01 62.14 -11.22
N SER A 424 -15.07 61.60 -10.43
CA SER A 424 -14.25 62.38 -9.50
C SER A 424 -13.43 63.44 -10.25
N ALA A 425 -12.79 63.06 -11.36
CA ALA A 425 -12.04 64.00 -12.20
C ALA A 425 -12.94 65.09 -12.80
N ALA A 426 -14.18 64.75 -13.19
CA ALA A 426 -15.17 65.73 -13.65
C ALA A 426 -15.59 66.69 -12.54
N ALA A 427 -15.85 66.20 -11.33
CA ALA A 427 -16.20 67.02 -10.17
C ALA A 427 -15.07 68.01 -9.80
N VAL A 428 -13.80 67.59 -9.88
CA VAL A 428 -12.64 68.49 -9.71
C VAL A 428 -12.61 69.58 -10.79
N LYS A 429 -12.89 69.25 -12.05
CA LYS A 429 -12.98 70.25 -13.13
C LYS A 429 -14.10 71.27 -12.85
N VAL A 430 -15.26 70.82 -12.41
CA VAL A 430 -16.39 71.71 -12.06
C VAL A 430 -16.02 72.60 -10.88
N GLY A 431 -15.37 72.06 -9.84
CA GLY A 431 -14.88 72.84 -8.69
C GLY A 431 -13.99 74.01 -9.10
N ARG A 432 -13.03 73.79 -10.03
CA ARG A 432 -12.18 74.86 -10.57
C ARG A 432 -12.96 75.93 -11.32
N VAL A 433 -14.03 75.56 -12.03
CA VAL A 433 -14.91 76.53 -12.71
C VAL A 433 -15.67 77.36 -11.68
N VAL A 434 -16.20 76.72 -10.62
CA VAL A 434 -16.93 77.41 -9.54
C VAL A 434 -16.01 78.40 -8.81
N GLU A 435 -14.77 78.03 -8.51
CA GLU A 435 -13.77 78.94 -7.93
C GLU A 435 -13.47 80.14 -8.82
N LEU A 436 -13.34 79.93 -10.13
CA LEU A 436 -13.13 81.00 -11.10
C LEU A 436 -14.33 81.96 -11.15
N VAL A 437 -15.57 81.44 -11.17
CA VAL A 437 -16.78 82.27 -11.14
C VAL A 437 -16.87 83.06 -9.83
N ALA A 438 -16.54 82.43 -8.70
CA ALA A 438 -16.49 83.11 -7.41
C ALA A 438 -15.44 84.25 -7.39
N ALA A 439 -14.29 84.05 -8.05
CA ALA A 439 -13.27 85.09 -8.20
C ALA A 439 -13.76 86.26 -9.08
N ILE A 440 -14.43 85.95 -10.20
CA ILE A 440 -15.05 86.96 -11.08
C ILE A 440 -16.13 87.74 -10.32
N ALA A 441 -16.97 87.08 -9.53
CA ALA A 441 -18.00 87.72 -8.72
C ALA A 441 -17.39 88.67 -7.68
N ARG A 442 -16.32 88.26 -6.99
CA ARG A 442 -15.57 89.13 -6.05
C ARG A 442 -14.97 90.35 -6.75
N GLN A 443 -14.36 90.16 -7.92
CA GLN A 443 -13.79 91.24 -8.72
C GLN A 443 -14.88 92.21 -9.20
N THR A 444 -16.02 91.68 -9.66
CA THR A 444 -17.18 92.47 -10.10
C THR A 444 -17.76 93.27 -8.95
N ASN A 445 -17.85 92.70 -7.75
CA ASN A 445 -18.28 93.41 -6.54
C ASN A 445 -17.34 94.58 -6.19
N LEU A 446 -16.02 94.38 -6.30
CA LEU A 446 -15.04 95.46 -6.10
C LEU A 446 -15.14 96.56 -7.16
N LEU A 447 -15.32 96.20 -8.44
CA LEU A 447 -15.53 97.17 -9.52
C LEU A 447 -16.82 97.97 -9.32
N ALA A 448 -17.91 97.30 -8.94
CA ALA A 448 -19.20 97.92 -8.64
C ALA A 448 -19.13 98.85 -7.42
N LEU A 449 -18.33 98.48 -6.40
CA LEU A 449 -18.05 99.33 -5.25
C LEU A 449 -17.30 100.61 -5.67
N ASN A 450 -16.25 100.48 -6.47
CA ASN A 450 -15.50 101.63 -7.00
C ASN A 450 -16.41 102.54 -7.85
N ALA A 451 -17.27 101.97 -8.68
CA ALA A 451 -18.27 102.73 -9.45
C ALA A 451 -19.29 103.43 -8.55
N THR A 452 -19.71 102.80 -7.45
CA THR A 452 -20.63 103.42 -6.47
C THR A 452 -19.97 104.62 -5.78
N ILE A 453 -18.68 104.52 -5.44
CA ILE A 453 -17.90 105.62 -4.84
C ILE A 453 -17.80 106.79 -5.82
N GLU A 454 -17.45 106.53 -7.08
CA GLU A 454 -17.29 107.59 -8.08
C GLU A 454 -18.65 108.23 -8.46
N ALA A 455 -19.72 107.44 -8.49
CA ALA A 455 -21.08 107.95 -8.67
C ALA A 455 -21.54 108.85 -7.51
N ALA A 456 -21.17 108.51 -6.27
CA ALA A 456 -21.41 109.38 -5.11
C ALA A 456 -20.60 110.68 -5.19
N ARG A 457 -19.36 110.61 -5.71
CA ARG A 457 -18.48 111.77 -5.92
C ARG A 457 -19.00 112.75 -6.96
N ALA A 458 -19.70 112.26 -7.99
CA ALA A 458 -20.35 113.07 -9.01
C ALA A 458 -21.66 113.75 -8.56
N GLY A 459 -22.12 113.52 -7.31
CA GLY A 459 -23.29 114.18 -6.73
C GLY A 459 -24.58 113.92 -7.52
N ASN A 460 -25.33 114.99 -7.83
CA ASN A 460 -26.63 114.86 -8.51
C ASN A 460 -26.54 114.29 -9.94
N ALA A 461 -25.41 114.47 -10.63
CA ALA A 461 -25.20 113.95 -11.98
C ALA A 461 -24.95 112.42 -12.01
N GLY A 462 -24.48 111.84 -10.90
CA GLY A 462 -24.15 110.42 -10.77
C GLY A 462 -25.29 109.51 -10.31
N ARG A 463 -26.49 110.07 -10.02
CA ARG A 463 -27.59 109.32 -9.38
C ARG A 463 -28.03 108.06 -10.14
N GLY A 464 -28.13 108.13 -11.47
CA GLY A 464 -28.48 106.97 -12.30
C GLY A 464 -27.38 105.90 -12.32
N PHE A 465 -26.11 106.32 -12.37
CA PHE A 465 -24.96 105.41 -12.28
C PHE A 465 -24.86 104.74 -10.90
N ALA A 466 -25.20 105.46 -9.82
CA ALA A 466 -25.19 104.91 -8.47
C ALA A 466 -26.20 103.75 -8.30
N VAL A 467 -27.39 103.86 -8.91
CA VAL A 467 -28.39 102.78 -8.88
C VAL A 467 -27.90 101.54 -9.62
N VAL A 468 -27.35 101.72 -10.82
CA VAL A 468 -26.79 100.59 -11.61
C VAL A 468 -25.61 99.95 -10.89
N ALA A 469 -24.71 100.75 -10.33
CA ALA A 469 -23.56 100.24 -9.57
C ALA A 469 -23.99 99.46 -8.32
N HIS A 470 -25.03 99.91 -7.62
CA HIS A 470 -25.61 99.16 -6.50
C HIS A 470 -26.25 97.83 -6.94
N GLU A 471 -26.99 97.83 -8.05
CA GLU A 471 -27.60 96.61 -8.60
C GLU A 471 -26.55 95.58 -9.02
N VAL A 472 -25.50 96.02 -9.72
CA VAL A 472 -24.37 95.15 -10.09
C VAL A 472 -23.66 94.60 -8.85
N LYS A 473 -23.49 95.42 -7.81
CA LYS A 473 -22.91 95.00 -6.52
C LYS A 473 -23.76 93.92 -5.84
N SER A 474 -25.09 94.10 -5.86
CA SER A 474 -26.05 93.13 -5.32
C SER A 474 -25.99 91.80 -6.07
N LEU A 475 -26.05 91.83 -7.42
CA LEU A 475 -25.94 90.64 -8.27
C LEU A 475 -24.59 89.92 -8.07
N ALA A 476 -23.49 90.67 -7.95
CA ALA A 476 -22.18 90.09 -7.70
C ALA A 476 -22.10 89.39 -6.33
N THR A 477 -22.73 89.95 -5.30
CA THR A 477 -22.84 89.34 -3.97
C THR A 477 -23.70 88.07 -4.00
N GLN A 478 -24.85 88.13 -4.67
CA GLN A 478 -25.73 86.97 -4.85
C GLN A 478 -25.04 85.85 -5.63
N THR A 479 -24.28 86.19 -6.68
CA THR A 479 -23.48 85.25 -7.46
C THR A 479 -22.40 84.60 -6.61
N ALA A 480 -21.68 85.39 -5.79
CA ALA A 480 -20.65 84.86 -4.89
C ALA A 480 -21.25 83.86 -3.88
N ASN A 481 -22.40 84.20 -3.28
CA ASN A 481 -23.11 83.31 -2.35
C ASN A 481 -23.57 82.02 -3.05
N ALA A 482 -24.17 82.11 -4.23
CA ALA A 482 -24.60 80.95 -5.01
C ALA A 482 -23.42 80.05 -5.41
N THR A 483 -22.27 80.64 -5.80
CA THR A 483 -21.06 79.85 -6.08
C THR A 483 -20.48 79.19 -4.84
N SER A 484 -20.63 79.80 -3.65
CA SER A 484 -20.21 79.19 -2.38
C SER A 484 -21.04 77.94 -2.09
N GLU A 485 -22.37 78.03 -2.23
CA GLU A 485 -23.27 76.89 -2.02
C GLU A 485 -23.02 75.77 -3.04
N ILE A 486 -22.80 76.11 -4.32
CA ILE A 486 -22.40 75.11 -5.33
C ILE A 486 -21.05 74.48 -4.97
N GLY A 487 -20.10 75.26 -4.45
CA GLY A 487 -18.81 74.77 -3.98
C GLY A 487 -18.95 73.69 -2.91
N GLU A 488 -19.82 73.92 -1.91
CA GLU A 488 -20.14 72.93 -0.88
C GLU A 488 -20.75 71.66 -1.50
N ARG A 489 -21.70 71.77 -2.43
CA ARG A 489 -22.28 70.61 -3.13
C ARG A 489 -21.26 69.82 -3.94
N ILE A 490 -20.30 70.50 -4.57
CA ILE A 490 -19.23 69.83 -5.32
C ILE A 490 -18.29 69.09 -4.35
N ALA A 491 -17.98 69.67 -3.19
CA ALA A 491 -17.18 69.00 -2.16
C ALA A 491 -17.90 67.75 -1.61
N ASP A 492 -19.21 67.81 -1.39
CA ASP A 492 -20.03 66.65 -1.01
C ASP A 492 -19.95 65.54 -2.08
N ILE A 493 -20.11 65.90 -3.37
CA ILE A 493 -20.02 64.95 -4.49
C ILE A 493 -18.63 64.30 -4.56
N GLN A 494 -17.56 65.09 -4.41
CA GLN A 494 -16.19 64.58 -4.41
C GLN A 494 -15.98 63.58 -3.28
N THR A 495 -16.43 63.92 -2.07
CA THR A 495 -16.33 63.05 -0.88
C THR A 495 -17.09 61.74 -1.09
N ALA A 496 -18.36 61.81 -1.50
CA ALA A 496 -19.18 60.62 -1.76
C ALA A 496 -18.60 59.73 -2.88
N THR A 497 -18.00 60.34 -3.91
CA THR A 497 -17.34 59.59 -4.99
C THR A 497 -16.08 58.88 -4.48
N GLN A 498 -15.27 59.55 -3.66
CA GLN A 498 -14.05 58.97 -3.08
C GLN A 498 -14.38 57.81 -2.13
N GLU A 499 -15.43 57.94 -1.31
CA GLU A 499 -15.94 56.86 -0.46
C GLU A 499 -16.42 55.67 -1.31
N SER A 500 -17.16 55.94 -2.37
CA SER A 500 -17.65 54.89 -3.28
C SER A 500 -16.51 54.13 -3.96
N VAL A 501 -15.45 54.82 -4.41
CA VAL A 501 -14.24 54.17 -4.97
C VAL A 501 -13.59 53.22 -3.95
N SER A 502 -13.49 53.65 -2.69
CA SER A 502 -12.95 52.81 -1.60
C SER A 502 -13.79 51.54 -1.38
N VAL A 503 -15.12 51.69 -1.36
CA VAL A 503 -16.05 50.55 -1.22
C VAL A 503 -15.95 49.60 -2.41
N ILE A 504 -15.93 50.11 -3.65
CA ILE A 504 -15.81 49.29 -4.87
C ILE A 504 -14.49 48.50 -4.86
N THR A 505 -13.39 49.13 -4.44
CA THR A 505 -12.09 48.45 -4.30
C THR A 505 -12.17 47.31 -3.28
N THR A 506 -12.85 47.54 -2.15
CA THR A 506 -13.06 46.52 -1.11
C THR A 506 -13.93 45.35 -1.60
N ILE A 507 -14.96 45.65 -2.40
CA ILE A 507 -15.80 44.64 -3.06
C ILE A 507 -14.97 43.81 -4.05
N GLY A 508 -14.17 44.45 -4.90
CA GLY A 508 -13.27 43.77 -5.84
C GLY A 508 -12.30 42.81 -5.14
N ASN A 509 -11.71 43.25 -4.03
CA ASN A 509 -10.83 42.41 -3.20
C ASN A 509 -11.58 41.21 -2.59
N SER A 510 -12.82 41.41 -2.12
CA SER A 510 -13.64 40.33 -1.57
C SER A 510 -14.02 39.29 -2.63
N ILE A 511 -14.37 39.73 -3.83
CA ILE A 511 -14.70 38.84 -4.96
C ILE A 511 -13.45 38.08 -5.44
N SER A 512 -12.28 38.73 -5.46
CA SER A 512 -11.02 38.07 -5.78
C SER A 512 -10.71 36.93 -4.79
N LYS A 513 -10.93 37.15 -3.49
CA LYS A 513 -10.83 36.09 -2.48
C LYS A 513 -11.82 34.94 -2.73
N ILE A 514 -13.06 35.25 -3.11
CA ILE A 514 -14.06 34.21 -3.47
C ILE A 514 -13.55 33.37 -4.66
N SER A 515 -12.98 34.00 -5.69
CA SER A 515 -12.40 33.28 -6.83
C SER A 515 -11.24 32.37 -6.41
N GLN A 516 -10.39 32.81 -5.49
CA GLN A 516 -9.28 32.00 -4.95
C GLN A 516 -9.80 30.80 -4.15
N ILE A 517 -10.82 31.02 -3.30
CA ILE A 517 -11.46 29.95 -2.51
C ILE A 517 -12.10 28.92 -3.45
N ALA A 518 -12.83 29.36 -4.48
CA ALA A 518 -13.43 28.48 -5.47
C ALA A 518 -12.36 27.62 -6.17
N SER A 519 -11.23 28.22 -6.56
CA SER A 519 -10.11 27.46 -7.15
C SER A 519 -9.54 26.41 -6.18
N ALA A 520 -9.40 26.74 -4.89
CA ALA A 520 -8.92 25.78 -3.89
C ALA A 520 -9.91 24.64 -3.66
N ILE A 521 -11.22 24.93 -3.64
CA ILE A 521 -12.27 23.91 -3.55
C ILE A 521 -12.23 23.00 -4.77
N ALA A 522 -12.03 23.53 -5.98
CA ALA A 522 -11.93 22.72 -7.19
C ALA A 522 -10.81 21.68 -7.10
N VAL A 523 -9.63 22.09 -6.63
CA VAL A 523 -8.50 21.17 -6.39
C VAL A 523 -8.85 20.11 -5.34
N ALA A 524 -9.50 20.49 -4.25
CA ALA A 524 -9.92 19.55 -3.20
C ALA A 524 -10.95 18.53 -3.72
N ILE A 525 -11.90 18.96 -4.56
CA ILE A 525 -12.90 18.09 -5.17
C ILE A 525 -12.27 17.11 -6.16
N ASP A 526 -11.28 17.54 -6.95
CA ASP A 526 -10.52 16.64 -7.83
C ASP A 526 -9.77 15.56 -7.03
N GLN A 527 -9.12 15.95 -5.93
CA GLN A 527 -8.48 15.00 -5.01
C GLN A 527 -9.49 14.03 -4.38
N GLN A 528 -10.65 14.54 -3.95
CA GLN A 528 -11.72 13.71 -3.40
C GLN A 528 -12.26 12.73 -4.46
N GLY A 529 -12.38 13.15 -5.72
CA GLY A 529 -12.77 12.30 -6.84
C GLY A 529 -11.78 11.16 -7.06
N ALA A 530 -10.48 11.45 -7.03
CA ALA A 530 -9.42 10.44 -7.13
C ALA A 530 -9.48 9.43 -5.97
N ALA A 531 -9.60 9.91 -4.72
CA ALA A 531 -9.71 9.04 -3.55
C ALA A 531 -10.96 8.14 -3.60
N THR A 532 -12.10 8.69 -4.06
CA THR A 532 -13.35 7.95 -4.22
C THR A 532 -13.22 6.84 -5.26
N LYS A 533 -12.52 7.11 -6.37
CA LYS A 533 -12.22 6.11 -7.40
C LYS A 533 -11.37 4.96 -6.84
N ASP A 534 -10.37 5.27 -6.02
CA ASP A 534 -9.54 4.25 -5.37
C ASP A 534 -10.36 3.40 -4.38
N ILE A 535 -11.28 4.02 -3.65
CA ILE A 535 -12.23 3.31 -2.79
C ILE A 535 -13.08 2.34 -3.61
N ALA A 536 -13.63 2.79 -4.75
CA ALA A 536 -14.44 1.94 -5.64
C ALA A 536 -13.67 0.69 -6.12
N VAL A 537 -12.40 0.86 -6.51
CA VAL A 537 -11.53 -0.26 -6.93
C VAL A 537 -11.29 -1.24 -5.77
N ASN A 538 -11.05 -0.75 -4.56
CA ASN A 538 -10.84 -1.59 -3.39
C ASN A 538 -12.10 -2.36 -2.98
N ILE A 539 -13.27 -1.74 -3.10
CA ILE A 539 -14.58 -2.36 -2.86
C ILE A 539 -14.82 -3.51 -3.85
N GLN A 540 -14.58 -3.29 -5.15
CA GLN A 540 -14.71 -4.37 -6.15
C GLN A 540 -13.80 -5.56 -5.83
N ARG A 541 -12.56 -5.29 -5.39
CA ARG A 541 -11.63 -6.34 -4.96
C ARG A 541 -12.14 -7.07 -3.72
N ALA A 542 -12.66 -6.34 -2.73
CA ALA A 542 -13.22 -6.93 -1.52
C ALA A 542 -14.42 -7.85 -1.83
N ALA A 543 -15.31 -7.46 -2.75
CA ALA A 543 -16.43 -8.30 -3.18
C ALA A 543 -15.97 -9.61 -3.84
N ALA A 544 -14.97 -9.51 -4.73
CA ALA A 544 -14.36 -10.68 -5.36
C ALA A 544 -13.69 -11.61 -4.34
N MET A 545 -13.03 -11.04 -3.32
CA MET A 545 -12.43 -11.80 -2.22
C MET A 545 -13.48 -12.52 -1.38
N SER A 546 -14.56 -11.85 -0.98
CA SER A 546 -15.66 -12.47 -0.23
C SER A 546 -16.29 -13.63 -1.00
N THR A 547 -16.50 -13.44 -2.31
CA THR A 547 -16.99 -14.52 -3.20
C THR A 547 -16.01 -15.69 -3.25
N ALA A 548 -14.71 -15.42 -3.35
CA ALA A 548 -13.67 -16.46 -3.35
C ALA A 548 -13.60 -17.21 -2.02
N VAL A 549 -13.76 -16.52 -0.87
CA VAL A 549 -13.83 -17.15 0.46
C VAL A 549 -15.04 -18.06 0.55
N ALA A 550 -16.23 -17.60 0.14
CA ALA A 550 -17.45 -18.42 0.08
C ALA A 550 -17.28 -19.67 -0.79
N GLY A 551 -16.56 -19.56 -1.91
CA GLY A 551 -16.23 -20.71 -2.77
C GLY A 551 -15.22 -21.68 -2.14
N ASN A 552 -14.19 -21.16 -1.48
CA ASN A 552 -13.16 -21.97 -0.83
C ASN A 552 -13.71 -22.71 0.38
N ILE A 553 -14.55 -22.06 1.19
CA ILE A 553 -15.12 -22.67 2.38
C ILE A 553 -16.15 -23.75 2.03
N ARG A 554 -16.90 -23.60 0.93
CA ARG A 554 -17.71 -24.70 0.37
C ARG A 554 -16.88 -25.93 0.01
N LYS A 555 -15.67 -25.76 -0.50
CA LYS A 555 -14.74 -26.89 -0.74
C LYS A 555 -14.26 -27.53 0.57
N VAL A 556 -14.07 -26.74 1.63
CA VAL A 556 -13.75 -27.25 2.97
C VAL A 556 -14.92 -28.06 3.54
N ALA A 557 -16.15 -27.56 3.44
CA ALA A 557 -17.36 -28.28 3.83
C ALA A 557 -17.47 -29.64 3.10
N GLN A 558 -17.20 -29.64 1.79
CA GLN A 558 -17.18 -30.86 0.98
C GLN A 558 -16.10 -31.84 1.45
N LYS A 559 -14.86 -31.38 1.69
CA LYS A 559 -13.78 -32.23 2.20
C LYS A 559 -14.10 -32.80 3.58
N ALA A 560 -14.69 -32.00 4.46
CA ALA A 560 -15.16 -32.45 5.76
C ALA A 560 -16.24 -33.54 5.62
N SER A 561 -17.18 -33.39 4.66
CA SER A 561 -18.14 -34.46 4.33
C SER A 561 -17.47 -35.77 3.92
N ILE A 562 -16.44 -35.71 3.07
CA ILE A 562 -15.66 -36.89 2.65
C ILE A 562 -14.92 -37.52 3.84
N THR A 563 -14.32 -36.71 4.71
CA THR A 563 -13.66 -37.19 5.95
C THR A 563 -14.66 -37.91 6.86
N GLY A 564 -15.86 -37.36 7.06
CA GLY A 564 -16.91 -38.00 7.85
C GLY A 564 -17.37 -39.33 7.28
N ALA A 565 -17.56 -39.41 5.96
CA ALA A 565 -17.90 -40.66 5.27
C ALA A 565 -16.79 -41.72 5.39
N SER A 566 -15.53 -41.30 5.19
CA SER A 566 -14.35 -42.18 5.33
C SER A 566 -14.19 -42.68 6.75
N SER A 567 -14.43 -41.81 7.74
CA SER A 567 -14.37 -42.17 9.16
C SER A 567 -15.47 -43.16 9.54
N SER A 568 -16.69 -42.99 9.01
CA SER A 568 -17.78 -43.97 9.18
C SER A 568 -17.42 -45.34 8.61
N GLN A 569 -16.69 -45.39 7.48
CA GLN A 569 -16.19 -46.65 6.90
C GLN A 569 -15.09 -47.29 7.76
N VAL A 570 -14.18 -46.49 8.33
CA VAL A 570 -13.16 -46.97 9.28
C VAL A 570 -13.83 -47.53 10.54
N LEU A 571 -14.83 -46.83 11.09
CA LEU A 571 -15.62 -47.29 12.24
C LEU A 571 -16.28 -48.65 11.96
N THR A 572 -16.88 -48.80 10.77
CA THR A 572 -17.47 -50.07 10.35
C THR A 572 -16.42 -51.18 10.26
N SER A 573 -15.23 -50.86 9.73
CA SER A 573 -14.12 -51.83 9.58
C SER A 573 -13.55 -52.24 10.94
N ALA A 574 -13.41 -51.29 11.88
CA ALA A 574 -12.98 -51.54 13.25
C ALA A 574 -13.98 -52.45 13.98
N ASN A 575 -15.29 -52.22 13.83
CA ASN A 575 -16.32 -53.08 14.39
C ASN A 575 -16.25 -54.53 13.85
N VAL A 576 -15.99 -54.69 12.55
CA VAL A 576 -15.79 -56.02 11.94
C VAL A 576 -14.53 -56.70 12.47
N LEU A 577 -13.43 -55.96 12.66
CA LEU A 577 -12.20 -56.48 13.25
C LEU A 577 -12.42 -56.93 14.70
N THR A 578 -13.14 -56.16 15.50
CA THR A 578 -13.51 -56.52 16.89
C THR A 578 -14.33 -57.81 16.91
N GLN A 579 -15.37 -57.93 16.07
CA GLN A 579 -16.16 -59.16 15.96
C GLN A 579 -15.31 -60.36 15.51
N THR A 580 -14.42 -60.15 14.53
CA THR A 580 -13.54 -61.21 14.02
C THR A 580 -12.52 -61.65 15.08
N SER A 581 -12.01 -60.71 15.88
CA SER A 581 -11.12 -60.97 17.01
C SER A 581 -11.80 -61.85 18.06
N HIS A 582 -13.04 -61.51 18.44
CA HIS A 582 -13.83 -62.31 19.37
C HIS A 582 -14.11 -63.72 18.85
N ARG A 583 -14.45 -63.86 17.56
CA ARG A 583 -14.69 -65.18 16.95
C ARG A 583 -13.42 -66.02 16.89
N LEU A 584 -12.27 -65.41 16.57
CA LEU A 584 -10.99 -66.10 16.55
C LEU A 584 -10.57 -66.57 17.95
N LYS A 585 -10.88 -65.78 18.99
CA LYS A 585 -10.64 -66.16 20.39
C LYS A 585 -11.44 -67.41 20.76
N ALA A 586 -12.73 -67.43 20.45
CA ALA A 586 -13.60 -68.57 20.72
C ALA A 586 -13.14 -69.84 19.99
N GLU A 587 -12.80 -69.76 18.70
CA GLU A 587 -12.28 -70.91 17.93
C GLU A 587 -10.93 -71.41 18.46
N ALA A 588 -10.05 -70.51 18.91
CA ALA A 588 -8.79 -70.90 19.54
C ALA A 588 -9.02 -71.60 20.88
N ASP A 589 -9.93 -71.10 21.71
CA ASP A 589 -10.30 -71.69 23.00
C ASP A 589 -10.91 -73.10 22.80
N ASP A 590 -11.82 -73.26 21.83
CA ASP A 590 -12.45 -74.55 21.49
C ASP A 590 -11.44 -75.57 20.95
N PHE A 591 -10.53 -75.14 20.07
CA PHE A 591 -9.45 -76.00 19.55
C PHE A 591 -8.52 -76.49 20.67
N LEU A 592 -8.16 -75.60 21.60
CA LEU A 592 -7.32 -75.94 22.75
C LEU A 592 -8.04 -76.88 23.73
N ALA A 593 -9.35 -76.70 23.94
CA ALA A 593 -10.17 -77.64 24.71
C ALA A 593 -10.16 -79.03 24.08
N GLY A 594 -10.28 -79.13 22.75
CA GLY A 594 -10.23 -80.40 22.01
C GLY A 594 -8.88 -81.11 22.00
N ILE A 595 -7.76 -80.38 22.15
CA ILE A 595 -6.42 -80.98 22.32
C ILE A 595 -6.20 -81.49 23.75
N ARG A 596 -6.85 -80.87 24.74
CA ARG A 596 -6.72 -81.21 26.17
C ARG A 596 -7.57 -82.42 26.57
N SER A 597 -8.68 -82.68 25.87
CA SER A 597 -9.51 -83.90 25.99
C SER A 597 -8.87 -85.09 25.28
#